data_AF-A0A8U0QGG1-F1
#
_entry.id   AF-A0A8U0QGG1-F1
#
_cell.length_a   1.000
_cell.length_b   1.000
_cell.length_c   1.000
_cell.angle_alpha   90.00
_cell.angle_beta   90.00
_cell.angle_gamma   90.00
#
_symmetry.space_group_name_H-M   'P 1'
#
loop_
_entity.id
_entity.type
_entity.pdbx_description
1 polymer ?
#
loop_
_entity_poly.entity_id
_entity_poly.type
_entity_poly.pdbx_seq_one_letter_code
_entity_poly.pdbx_strand_id
1 'polypeptide(L)'
;MSLLPDLNANEDETSYYADKTWVQCESPRCLKWRLVPKGDEAVAELDHDKSWRCHMNPDPLFSHCNIPQGPFPNNSQFKEHGLKVVYFLLPVGSLVLVKGCNWPWWPAILSPDPNVEEYVRLDSEGYVEHYHVEFLGKPHTRYWAAAKHVELYHTSSTKPKYRNMRGAMRKSYEVAMEEVAKVREMGCEERLQISHFQPQELLFQAQRLMHAIERMLRQCSNQQDNQGKVETFRF
;
A
#
# COMPACT_ATOMS: atom_id res chain seq x y z
N MET A 1 2.85 40.78 -0.65
CA MET A 1 1.45 41.05 -1.04
C MET A 1 0.87 39.74 -1.54
N SER A 2 0.11 39.10 -0.65
CA SER A 2 -0.68 37.90 -0.89
C SER A 2 -1.80 38.23 -1.86
N LEU A 3 -1.83 37.58 -3.02
CA LEU A 3 -2.92 37.68 -4.00
C LEU A 3 -4.00 36.63 -3.70
N LEU A 4 -4.50 36.62 -2.47
CA LEU A 4 -5.85 36.15 -2.22
C LEU A 4 -6.71 37.40 -2.08
N PRO A 5 -7.90 37.46 -2.71
CA PRO A 5 -8.90 38.44 -2.28
C PRO A 5 -9.13 38.19 -0.79
N ASP A 6 -9.11 39.26 0.00
CA ASP A 6 -9.56 39.21 1.39
C ASP A 6 -10.98 38.63 1.38
N LEU A 7 -11.10 37.34 1.71
CA LEU A 7 -12.39 36.68 1.88
C LEU A 7 -13.00 37.30 3.14
N ASN A 8 -13.76 38.37 2.92
CA ASN A 8 -14.65 38.93 3.92
C ASN A 8 -15.53 37.77 4.44
N ALA A 9 -15.48 37.58 5.75
CA ALA A 9 -16.21 36.56 6.48
C ALA A 9 -17.73 36.76 6.32
N ASN A 10 -18.31 36.27 5.22
CA ASN A 10 -19.74 35.97 5.07
C ASN A 10 -20.02 35.34 3.70
N GLU A 11 -19.72 34.06 3.53
CA GLU A 11 -20.43 33.13 2.64
C GLU A 11 -19.89 31.73 2.94
N ASP A 12 -20.80 30.77 3.10
CA ASP A 12 -20.57 29.42 3.58
C ASP A 12 -19.41 28.72 2.81
N GLU A 13 -18.23 28.58 3.43
CA GLU A 13 -17.03 27.93 2.86
C GLU A 13 -17.32 26.53 2.30
N THR A 14 -18.36 25.87 2.81
CA THR A 14 -18.88 24.60 2.31
C THR A 14 -19.42 24.70 0.88
N SER A 15 -19.96 25.87 0.50
CA SER A 15 -20.45 26.19 -0.85
C SER A 15 -19.32 26.29 -1.88
N TYR A 16 -18.16 26.85 -1.49
CA TYR A 16 -17.05 27.06 -2.42
C TYR A 16 -16.50 25.76 -3.01
N TYR A 17 -16.53 24.66 -2.25
CA TYR A 17 -16.01 23.36 -2.67
C TYR A 17 -17.07 22.40 -3.24
N ALA A 18 -18.37 22.68 -3.06
CA ALA A 18 -19.45 21.76 -3.39
C ALA A 18 -19.44 21.32 -4.87
N ASP A 19 -19.09 22.25 -5.75
CA ASP A 19 -19.04 22.11 -7.21
C ASP A 19 -17.61 21.94 -7.74
N LYS A 20 -16.64 21.50 -6.93
CA LYS A 20 -15.24 21.35 -7.38
C LYS A 20 -14.65 19.98 -6.99
N THR A 21 -13.65 19.55 -7.74
CA THR A 21 -12.89 18.32 -7.51
C THR A 21 -11.40 18.61 -7.52
N TRP A 22 -10.66 18.01 -6.59
CA TRP A 22 -9.19 18.05 -6.64
C TRP A 22 -8.67 16.99 -7.62
N VAL A 23 -7.91 17.43 -8.62
CA VAL A 23 -7.28 16.56 -9.62
C VAL A 23 -5.76 16.69 -9.53
N GLN A 24 -5.05 15.57 -9.56
CA GLN A 24 -3.59 15.57 -9.55
C GLN A 24 -3.03 15.66 -10.97
N CYS A 25 -2.07 16.57 -11.19
CA CYS A 25 -1.35 16.64 -12.45
C CYS A 25 -0.46 15.40 -12.64
N GLU A 26 -0.68 14.65 -13.72
CA GLU A 26 0.06 13.43 -14.04
C GLU A 26 1.42 13.67 -14.70
N SER A 27 1.81 14.93 -14.91
CA SER A 27 3.18 15.23 -15.35
C SER A 27 4.17 14.69 -14.29
N PRO A 28 5.13 13.82 -14.65
CA PRO A 28 6.07 13.22 -13.70
C PRO A 28 6.92 14.22 -12.92
N ARG A 29 7.00 15.47 -13.41
CA ARG A 29 7.76 16.57 -12.79
C ARG A 29 6.88 17.55 -12.01
N CYS A 30 5.56 17.38 -12.00
CA CYS A 30 4.63 18.30 -11.36
C CYS A 30 3.96 17.71 -10.13
N LEU A 31 3.10 16.69 -10.33
CA LEU A 31 2.34 15.99 -9.28
C LEU A 31 1.54 16.89 -8.31
N LYS A 32 1.31 18.16 -8.67
CA LYS A 32 0.53 19.13 -7.88
C LYS A 32 -0.96 18.83 -8.00
N TRP A 33 -1.68 19.05 -6.91
CA TRP A 33 -3.14 19.00 -6.85
C TRP A 33 -3.74 20.34 -7.27
N ARG A 34 -4.75 20.30 -8.14
CA ARG A 34 -5.49 21.47 -8.63
C ARG A 34 -6.97 21.31 -8.34
N LEU A 35 -7.61 22.38 -7.89
CA LEU A 35 -9.06 22.42 -7.75
C LEU A 35 -9.68 22.74 -9.11
N VAL A 36 -10.62 21.93 -9.56
CA VAL A 36 -11.26 22.03 -10.89
C VAL A 36 -12.79 22.03 -10.73
N PRO A 37 -13.53 22.95 -11.37
CA PRO A 37 -15.00 22.96 -11.33
C PRO A 37 -15.64 21.70 -11.95
N LYS A 38 -16.65 21.14 -11.26
CA LYS A 38 -17.52 20.05 -11.72
C LYS A 38 -18.47 20.63 -12.77
N GLY A 39 -18.28 20.24 -14.03
CA GLY A 39 -19.10 20.71 -15.15
C GLY A 39 -18.30 21.24 -16.32
N ASP A 40 -17.00 21.51 -16.13
CA ASP A 40 -16.10 21.82 -17.24
C ASP A 40 -15.69 20.56 -18.01
N GLU A 41 -15.50 20.70 -19.32
CA GLU A 41 -14.94 19.66 -20.20
C GLU A 41 -13.60 19.13 -19.66
N ALA A 42 -12.87 19.95 -18.90
CA ALA A 42 -11.64 19.59 -18.18
C ALA A 42 -11.81 18.47 -17.14
N VAL A 43 -13.02 18.27 -16.61
CA VAL A 43 -13.40 17.19 -15.69
C VAL A 43 -14.23 16.13 -16.41
N ALA A 44 -15.06 16.53 -17.39
CA ALA A 44 -15.85 15.59 -18.20
C ALA A 44 -14.97 14.70 -19.11
N GLU A 45 -13.74 15.14 -19.42
CA GLU A 45 -12.70 14.34 -20.08
C GLU A 45 -11.80 13.57 -19.09
N LEU A 46 -12.17 13.45 -17.80
CA LEU A 46 -11.57 12.44 -16.90
C LEU A 46 -12.07 11.02 -17.25
N ASP A 47 -12.11 10.73 -18.55
CA ASP A 47 -12.06 9.38 -19.05
C ASP A 47 -10.85 8.71 -18.40
N HIS A 48 -11.03 7.54 -17.81
CA HIS A 48 -9.98 6.87 -17.03
C HIS A 48 -8.74 6.51 -17.88
N ASP A 49 -8.85 6.66 -19.21
CA ASP A 49 -7.78 6.49 -20.20
C ASP A 49 -7.04 7.79 -20.57
N LYS A 50 -7.48 8.98 -20.13
CA LYS A 50 -6.84 10.26 -20.50
C LYS A 50 -6.09 10.90 -19.33
N SER A 51 -4.81 11.16 -19.57
CA SER A 51 -3.89 11.77 -18.59
C SER A 51 -4.20 13.25 -18.34
N TRP A 52 -4.55 13.61 -17.10
CA TRP A 52 -4.85 15.00 -16.73
C TRP A 52 -3.58 15.82 -16.40
N ARG A 53 -3.45 17.04 -16.95
CA ARG A 53 -2.30 17.93 -16.74
C ARG A 53 -2.74 19.35 -16.40
N CYS A 54 -1.90 20.09 -15.67
CA CYS A 54 -2.23 21.47 -15.23
C CYS A 54 -2.78 22.38 -16.34
N HIS A 55 -2.30 22.28 -17.59
CA HIS A 55 -2.79 23.12 -18.71
C HIS A 55 -4.25 22.88 -19.09
N MET A 56 -4.84 21.79 -18.60
CA MET A 56 -6.25 21.48 -18.76
C MET A 56 -7.11 22.15 -17.68
N ASN A 57 -6.51 22.76 -16.65
CA ASN A 57 -7.28 23.48 -15.63
C ASN A 57 -7.83 24.79 -16.23
N PRO A 58 -9.16 25.00 -16.23
CA PRO A 58 -9.79 26.22 -16.71
C PRO A 58 -9.43 27.45 -15.86
N ASP A 59 -9.00 27.25 -14.60
CA ASP A 59 -8.52 28.35 -13.76
C ASP A 59 -7.11 28.80 -14.21
N PRO A 60 -6.96 30.01 -14.78
CA PRO A 60 -5.67 30.51 -15.25
C PRO A 60 -4.66 30.70 -14.13
N LEU A 61 -5.10 30.86 -12.87
CA LEU A 61 -4.23 30.96 -11.70
C LEU A 61 -3.60 29.62 -11.33
N PHE A 62 -4.08 28.50 -11.88
CA PHE A 62 -3.61 27.16 -11.58
C PHE A 62 -3.39 26.27 -12.82
N SER A 63 -3.38 26.87 -14.01
CA SER A 63 -3.30 26.18 -15.31
C SER A 63 -1.89 25.79 -15.75
N HIS A 64 -0.85 26.00 -14.94
CA HIS A 64 0.52 25.68 -15.34
C HIS A 64 1.31 24.96 -14.24
N CYS A 65 2.28 24.14 -14.65
CA CYS A 65 3.10 23.35 -13.72
C CYS A 65 4.06 24.20 -12.88
N ASN A 66 4.47 25.37 -13.39
CA ASN A 66 5.35 26.31 -12.69
C ASN A 66 4.62 27.11 -11.60
N ILE A 67 3.29 27.17 -11.64
CA ILE A 67 2.48 27.82 -10.62
C ILE A 67 2.55 26.97 -9.33
N PRO A 68 2.80 27.59 -8.15
CA PRO A 68 2.70 26.91 -6.86
C PRO A 68 1.37 26.16 -6.67
N GLN A 69 1.38 25.10 -5.87
CA GLN A 69 0.12 24.47 -5.46
C GLN A 69 -0.65 25.44 -4.57
N GLY A 70 -1.96 25.58 -4.81
CA GLY A 70 -2.83 26.32 -3.90
C GLY A 70 -2.92 25.64 -2.53
N PRO A 71 -3.55 26.28 -1.53
CA PRO A 71 -3.79 25.66 -0.24
C PRO A 71 -4.65 24.41 -0.43
N PHE A 72 -4.05 23.23 -0.20
CA PHE A 72 -4.78 21.97 -0.15
C PHE A 72 -5.34 21.82 1.27
N PRO A 73 -6.65 21.53 1.43
CA PRO A 73 -7.23 21.42 2.76
C PRO A 73 -6.48 20.39 3.58
N ASN A 74 -6.26 20.67 4.87
CA ASN A 74 -5.73 19.65 5.76
C ASN A 74 -6.82 18.63 6.13
N ASN A 75 -6.44 17.46 6.64
CA ASN A 75 -7.38 16.39 7.01
C ASN A 75 -8.48 16.83 7.99
N SER A 76 -8.23 17.84 8.83
CA SER A 76 -9.22 18.44 9.74
C SER A 76 -10.27 19.26 8.99
N GLN A 77 -9.86 20.08 8.02
CA GLN A 77 -10.76 20.91 7.21
C GLN A 77 -11.70 20.06 6.34
N PHE A 78 -11.22 18.92 5.81
CA PHE A 78 -12.10 18.00 5.09
C PHE A 78 -13.27 17.54 5.96
N LYS A 79 -12.99 17.12 7.21
CA LYS A 79 -14.02 16.67 8.15
C LYS A 79 -14.97 17.79 8.57
N GLU A 80 -14.44 18.98 8.83
CA GLU A 80 -15.23 20.15 9.25
C GLU A 80 -16.26 20.56 8.19
N HIS A 81 -15.91 20.40 6.90
CA HIS A 81 -16.79 20.72 5.78
C HIS A 81 -17.56 19.52 5.21
N GLY A 82 -17.56 18.37 5.89
CA GLY A 82 -18.23 17.15 5.40
C GLY A 82 -17.64 16.59 4.09
N LEU A 83 -16.42 16.98 3.75
CA LEU A 83 -15.68 16.50 2.58
C LEU A 83 -14.86 15.26 2.93
N LYS A 84 -14.72 14.36 1.96
CA LYS A 84 -13.99 13.10 2.11
C LYS A 84 -12.98 12.92 0.98
N VAL A 85 -11.78 12.49 1.34
CA VAL A 85 -10.79 12.07 0.35
C VAL A 85 -11.12 10.65 -0.08
N VAL A 86 -11.39 10.48 -1.37
CA VAL A 86 -11.66 9.18 -1.99
C VAL A 86 -10.36 8.67 -2.62
N TYR A 87 -9.97 7.45 -2.28
CA TYR A 87 -8.79 6.79 -2.84
C TYR A 87 -9.20 5.89 -4.02
N PHE A 88 -8.41 5.92 -5.08
CA PHE A 88 -8.63 5.10 -6.27
C PHE A 88 -8.49 3.62 -5.93
N LEU A 89 -9.33 2.76 -6.53
CA LEU A 89 -9.26 1.30 -6.43
C LEU A 89 -8.09 0.75 -7.26
N LEU A 90 -6.95 0.52 -6.60
CA LEU A 90 -5.77 -0.03 -7.25
C LEU A 90 -6.01 -1.50 -7.64
N PRO A 91 -5.51 -1.96 -8.80
CA PRO A 91 -5.57 -3.37 -9.17
C PRO A 91 -4.82 -4.27 -8.18
N VAL A 92 -5.32 -5.47 -7.93
CA VAL A 92 -4.54 -6.52 -7.25
C VAL A 92 -3.24 -6.78 -8.03
N GLY A 93 -2.13 -7.01 -7.34
CA GLY A 93 -0.79 -7.10 -7.92
C GLY A 93 -0.10 -5.76 -8.16
N SER A 94 -0.75 -4.63 -7.86
CA SER A 94 -0.10 -3.31 -7.92
C SER A 94 1.09 -3.23 -6.97
N LEU A 95 2.21 -2.71 -7.46
CA LEU A 95 3.38 -2.40 -6.65
C LEU A 95 3.17 -1.02 -6.00
N VAL A 96 3.26 -0.96 -4.68
CA VAL A 96 2.96 0.21 -3.87
C VAL A 96 4.07 0.50 -2.85
N LEU A 97 4.09 1.72 -2.33
CA LEU A 97 4.78 2.09 -1.10
C LEU A 97 3.75 2.23 0.01
N VAL A 98 4.04 1.68 1.18
CA VAL A 98 3.16 1.75 2.34
C VAL A 98 3.88 2.42 3.51
N LYS A 99 3.25 3.43 4.11
CA LYS A 99 3.79 4.12 5.30
C LYS A 99 3.30 3.45 6.57
N GLY A 100 4.17 2.66 7.19
CA GLY A 100 3.96 2.21 8.57
C GLY A 100 4.19 3.34 9.57
N CYS A 101 3.58 3.27 10.76
CA CYS A 101 3.74 4.29 11.81
C CYS A 101 5.21 4.59 12.10
N ASN A 102 5.97 3.58 12.51
CA ASN A 102 7.39 3.70 12.91
C ASN A 102 8.36 3.23 11.81
N TRP A 103 7.86 2.94 10.61
CA TRP A 103 8.65 2.41 9.50
C TRP A 103 8.78 3.47 8.41
N PRO A 104 9.84 3.44 7.58
CA PRO A 104 9.84 4.24 6.36
C PRO A 104 8.71 3.79 5.42
N TRP A 105 8.50 4.53 4.34
CA TRP A 105 7.74 4.02 3.21
C TRP A 105 8.40 2.72 2.74
N TRP A 106 7.64 1.64 2.75
CA TRP A 106 8.14 0.29 2.47
C TRP A 106 7.45 -0.29 1.23
N PRO A 107 8.20 -0.88 0.29
CA PRO A 107 7.60 -1.44 -0.92
C PRO A 107 6.79 -2.70 -0.62
N ALA A 108 5.61 -2.79 -1.22
CA ALA A 108 4.69 -3.90 -1.05
C ALA A 108 3.93 -4.17 -2.35
N ILE A 109 3.35 -5.36 -2.46
CA ILE A 109 2.44 -5.74 -3.54
C ILE A 109 1.04 -5.89 -2.95
N LEU A 110 0.03 -5.34 -3.62
CA LEU A 110 -1.36 -5.59 -3.25
C LEU A 110 -1.69 -7.06 -3.52
N SER A 111 -2.05 -7.82 -2.49
CA SER A 111 -2.32 -9.25 -2.61
C SER A 111 -3.56 -9.64 -1.79
N PRO A 112 -4.29 -10.70 -2.16
CA PRO A 112 -5.40 -11.20 -1.35
C PRO A 112 -4.94 -11.60 0.05
N ASP A 113 -5.73 -11.26 1.07
CA ASP A 113 -5.55 -11.80 2.41
C ASP A 113 -5.83 -13.30 2.38
N PRO A 114 -4.92 -14.16 2.87
CA PRO A 114 -5.09 -15.61 2.79
C PRO A 114 -6.24 -16.17 3.62
N ASN A 115 -6.83 -15.39 4.52
CA ASN A 115 -7.95 -15.83 5.36
C ASN A 115 -9.30 -15.43 4.77
N VAL A 116 -9.36 -14.33 4.02
CA VAL A 116 -10.62 -13.78 3.49
C VAL A 116 -10.65 -13.69 1.96
N GLU A 117 -9.54 -13.99 1.27
CA GLU A 117 -9.35 -13.97 -0.18
C GLU A 117 -9.66 -12.62 -0.87
N GLU A 118 -9.83 -11.57 -0.08
CA GLU A 118 -10.02 -10.18 -0.53
C GLU A 118 -8.73 -9.37 -0.33
N TYR A 119 -8.52 -8.38 -1.20
CA TYR A 119 -7.38 -7.46 -1.10
C TYR A 119 -7.79 -6.01 -0.78
N VAL A 120 -9.10 -5.72 -0.71
CA VAL A 120 -9.64 -4.37 -0.48
C VAL A 120 -10.79 -4.44 0.50
N ARG A 121 -10.85 -3.47 1.42
CA ARG A 121 -12.05 -3.19 2.22
C ARG A 121 -12.60 -1.82 1.83
N LEU A 122 -13.89 -1.80 1.53
CA LEU A 122 -14.63 -0.59 1.22
C LEU A 122 -15.35 -0.09 2.47
N ASP A 123 -15.52 1.22 2.58
CA ASP A 123 -16.39 1.82 3.58
C ASP A 123 -17.88 1.74 3.19
N SER A 124 -18.76 2.26 4.05
CA SER A 124 -20.21 2.23 3.83
C SER A 124 -20.69 2.95 2.58
N GLU A 125 -19.88 3.84 2.01
CA GLU A 125 -20.17 4.59 0.78
C GLU A 125 -19.55 3.91 -0.46
N GLY A 126 -18.89 2.76 -0.30
CA GLY A 126 -18.28 2.01 -1.39
C GLY A 126 -16.88 2.50 -1.80
N TYR A 127 -16.25 3.38 -1.01
CA TYR A 127 -14.90 3.88 -1.29
C TYR A 127 -13.84 3.05 -0.58
N VAL A 128 -12.62 3.03 -1.13
CA VAL A 128 -11.54 2.23 -0.56
C VAL A 128 -11.06 2.79 0.77
N GLU A 129 -11.19 1.97 1.81
CA GLU A 129 -10.72 2.28 3.16
C GLU A 129 -9.37 1.62 3.45
N HIS A 130 -9.20 0.35 3.07
CA HIS A 130 -7.99 -0.43 3.30
C HIS A 130 -7.61 -1.31 2.13
N TYR A 131 -6.30 -1.53 1.98
CA TYR A 131 -5.69 -2.52 1.09
C TYR A 131 -4.98 -3.59 1.90
N HIS A 132 -5.13 -4.86 1.52
CA HIS A 132 -4.22 -5.90 1.98
C HIS A 132 -2.95 -5.87 1.13
N VAL A 133 -1.82 -5.85 1.82
CA VAL A 133 -0.50 -5.73 1.19
C VAL A 133 0.42 -6.83 1.71
N GLU A 134 1.26 -7.34 0.82
CA GLU A 134 2.42 -8.14 1.17
C GLU A 134 3.69 -7.31 0.98
N PHE A 135 4.38 -7.03 2.08
CA PHE A 135 5.64 -6.30 2.09
C PHE A 135 6.77 -7.16 1.53
N LEU A 136 7.50 -6.58 0.59
CA LEU A 136 8.75 -7.13 0.06
C LEU A 136 9.86 -7.09 1.12
N GLY A 137 10.87 -7.93 0.99
CA GLY A 137 12.00 -8.03 1.91
C GLY A 137 12.11 -9.41 2.57
N LYS A 138 12.85 -9.51 3.68
CA LYS A 138 13.08 -10.81 4.34
C LYS A 138 12.92 -10.74 5.86
N PRO A 139 11.92 -11.43 6.43
CA PRO A 139 10.86 -12.18 5.74
C PRO A 139 9.84 -11.27 5.05
N HIS A 140 9.07 -11.82 4.11
CA HIS A 140 7.83 -11.19 3.67
C HIS A 140 6.86 -11.09 4.87
N THR A 141 6.10 -10.00 4.94
CA THR A 141 5.08 -9.79 5.97
C THR A 141 3.83 -9.21 5.33
N ARG A 142 2.68 -9.28 6.02
CA ARG A 142 1.39 -8.86 5.47
C ARG A 142 0.63 -7.93 6.42
N TYR A 143 -0.16 -7.03 5.86
CA TYR A 143 -0.89 -6.03 6.64
C TYR A 143 -2.09 -5.46 5.87
N TRP A 144 -3.13 -5.06 6.61
CA TRP A 144 -4.21 -4.21 6.08
C TRP A 144 -3.83 -2.75 6.26
N ALA A 145 -3.32 -2.14 5.19
CA ALA A 145 -2.91 -0.74 5.16
C ALA A 145 -4.10 0.17 4.86
N ALA A 146 -4.32 1.19 5.69
CA ALA A 146 -5.29 2.24 5.38
C ALA A 146 -4.90 2.94 4.07
N ALA A 147 -5.86 3.18 3.18
CA ALA A 147 -5.62 3.71 1.83
C ALA A 147 -4.81 5.01 1.84
N LYS A 148 -5.02 5.87 2.84
CA LYS A 148 -4.26 7.11 3.07
C LYS A 148 -2.75 6.94 3.31
N HIS A 149 -2.29 5.73 3.58
CA HIS A 149 -0.88 5.39 3.80
C HIS A 149 -0.33 4.51 2.68
N VAL A 150 -1.03 4.43 1.54
CA VAL A 150 -0.64 3.64 0.36
C VAL A 150 -0.45 4.60 -0.80
N GLU A 151 0.70 4.50 -1.47
CA GLU A 151 1.00 5.25 -2.69
C GLU A 151 1.45 4.28 -3.78
N LEU A 152 1.07 4.54 -5.03
CA LEU A 152 1.57 3.74 -6.14
C LEU A 152 3.10 3.87 -6.23
N TYR A 153 3.80 2.77 -6.41
CA TYR A 153 5.25 2.80 -6.52
C TYR A 153 5.65 3.47 -7.83
N HIS A 154 6.22 4.67 -7.74
CA HIS A 154 6.74 5.42 -8.88
C HIS A 154 8.27 5.50 -8.82
N THR A 155 8.92 5.38 -9.97
CA THR A 155 10.39 5.41 -10.11
C THR A 155 11.03 6.71 -9.59
N SER A 156 10.25 7.79 -9.53
CA SER A 156 10.67 9.13 -9.07
C SER A 156 10.38 9.41 -7.60
N SER A 157 9.61 8.56 -6.92
CA SER A 157 9.13 8.81 -5.56
C SER A 157 10.18 8.43 -4.53
N THR A 158 10.68 9.45 -3.82
CA THR A 158 11.35 9.38 -2.52
C THR A 158 12.22 8.13 -2.31
N LYS A 159 13.51 8.22 -2.71
CA LYS A 159 14.51 7.32 -2.13
C LYS A 159 14.36 7.41 -0.60
N PRO A 160 13.98 6.33 0.08
CA PRO A 160 13.80 6.34 1.52
C PRO A 160 15.10 6.82 2.15
N LYS A 161 14.99 7.67 3.18
CA LYS A 161 16.14 8.13 3.95
C LYS A 161 16.71 6.94 4.75
N TYR A 162 17.43 6.06 4.07
CA TYR A 162 18.06 4.83 4.57
C TYR A 162 18.98 5.06 5.78
N ARG A 163 19.44 6.29 5.96
CA ARG A 163 20.46 6.68 6.95
C ARG A 163 20.08 6.35 8.40
N ASN A 164 18.79 6.23 8.70
CA ASN A 164 18.32 5.98 10.07
C ASN A 164 18.00 4.50 10.34
N MET A 165 17.96 3.64 9.32
CA MET A 165 17.71 2.21 9.49
C MET A 165 18.98 1.47 9.90
N ARG A 166 18.85 0.57 10.87
CA ARG A 166 19.97 -0.23 11.40
C ARG A 166 19.57 -1.70 11.54
N GLY A 167 20.57 -2.57 11.61
CA GLY A 167 20.37 -4.00 11.89
C GLY A 167 19.51 -4.72 10.85
N ALA A 168 18.63 -5.61 11.33
CA ALA A 168 17.80 -6.47 10.50
C ALA A 168 16.84 -5.68 9.58
N MET A 169 16.31 -4.54 10.04
CA MET A 169 15.41 -3.70 9.24
C MET A 169 16.10 -3.19 7.98
N ARG A 170 17.34 -2.69 8.10
CA ARG A 170 18.11 -2.23 6.93
C ARG A 170 18.34 -3.36 5.93
N LYS A 171 18.74 -4.54 6.42
CA LYS A 171 18.98 -5.73 5.57
C LYS A 171 17.70 -6.15 4.85
N SER A 172 16.57 -6.19 5.56
CA SER A 172 15.27 -6.51 4.96
C SER A 172 14.87 -5.49 3.90
N TYR A 173 15.13 -4.21 4.14
CA TYR A 173 14.86 -3.14 3.18
C TYR A 173 15.71 -3.25 1.92
N GLU A 174 17.00 -3.57 2.06
CA GLU A 174 17.91 -3.80 0.93
C GLU A 174 17.40 -4.94 0.04
N VAL A 175 16.99 -6.07 0.65
CA VAL A 175 16.34 -7.18 -0.07
C VAL A 175 15.04 -6.72 -0.76
N ALA A 176 14.21 -5.95 -0.05
CA ALA A 176 12.95 -5.45 -0.61
C ALA A 176 13.19 -4.61 -1.88
N MET A 177 14.24 -3.78 -1.92
CA MET A 177 14.58 -2.98 -3.09
C MET A 177 15.15 -3.83 -4.25
N GLU A 178 15.87 -4.91 -3.95
CA GLU A 178 16.30 -5.87 -4.97
C GLU A 178 15.11 -6.61 -5.57
N GLU A 179 14.11 -6.97 -4.76
CA GLU A 179 12.86 -7.57 -5.22
C GLU A 179 12.06 -6.59 -6.09
N VAL A 180 11.91 -5.34 -5.64
CA VAL A 180 11.31 -4.26 -6.45
C VAL A 180 11.97 -4.17 -7.82
N ALA A 181 13.31 -4.18 -7.88
CA ALA A 181 14.02 -4.09 -9.14
C ALA A 181 13.69 -5.23 -10.12
N LYS A 182 13.33 -6.41 -9.61
CA LYS A 182 12.89 -7.56 -10.41
C LYS A 182 11.44 -7.43 -10.86
N VAL A 183 10.55 -6.94 -9.99
CA VAL A 183 9.10 -6.98 -10.23
C VAL A 183 8.53 -5.69 -10.84
N ARG A 184 9.29 -4.59 -10.86
CA ARG A 184 8.77 -3.27 -11.30
C ARG A 184 8.26 -3.26 -12.75
N GLU A 185 8.90 -4.00 -13.65
CA GLU A 185 8.53 -4.06 -15.07
C GLU A 185 7.52 -5.19 -15.37
N MET A 186 7.19 -6.01 -14.35
CA MET A 186 6.26 -7.13 -14.49
C MET A 186 4.81 -6.65 -14.45
N GLY A 187 3.92 -7.40 -15.09
CA GLY A 187 2.47 -7.19 -14.99
C GLY A 187 1.92 -7.59 -13.60
N CYS A 188 0.74 -7.08 -13.23
CA CYS A 188 0.15 -7.33 -11.92
C CYS A 188 0.00 -8.83 -11.58
N GLU A 189 -0.46 -9.63 -12.55
CA GLU A 189 -0.63 -11.08 -12.37
C GLU A 189 0.70 -11.80 -12.14
N GLU A 190 1.74 -11.45 -12.91
CA GLU A 190 3.08 -12.02 -12.76
C GLU A 190 3.69 -11.66 -11.40
N ARG A 191 3.45 -10.44 -10.92
CA ARG A 191 3.90 -10.02 -9.58
C ARG A 191 3.26 -10.87 -8.50
N LEU A 192 1.98 -11.19 -8.62
CA LEU A 192 1.28 -12.05 -7.65
C LEU A 192 1.89 -13.44 -7.58
N GLN A 193 2.26 -14.04 -8.72
CA GLN A 193 2.90 -15.37 -8.74
C GLN A 193 4.19 -15.41 -7.92
N ILE A 194 4.92 -14.31 -7.85
CA ILE A 194 6.16 -14.19 -7.06
C ILE A 194 5.89 -13.71 -5.63
N SER A 195 4.86 -12.89 -5.45
CA SER A 195 4.49 -12.30 -4.16
C SER A 195 3.64 -13.20 -3.30
N HIS A 196 3.28 -14.41 -3.73
CA HIS A 196 2.52 -15.29 -2.87
C HIS A 196 3.45 -15.93 -1.85
N PHE A 197 3.33 -15.52 -0.58
CA PHE A 197 3.69 -16.36 0.56
C PHE A 197 3.02 -17.72 0.38
N GLN A 198 3.78 -18.69 -0.14
CA GLN A 198 3.28 -20.03 -0.39
C GLN A 198 2.94 -20.65 0.97
N PRO A 199 1.68 -21.10 1.22
CA PRO A 199 1.35 -21.94 2.36
C PRO A 199 2.29 -23.15 2.49
N GLN A 200 2.98 -23.53 1.41
CA GLN A 200 4.08 -24.50 1.38
C GLN A 200 5.17 -24.23 2.41
N GLU A 201 5.50 -23.00 2.80
CA GLU A 201 6.52 -22.77 3.83
C GLU A 201 6.04 -23.24 5.22
N LEU A 202 4.77 -22.95 5.55
CA LEU A 202 4.08 -23.44 6.76
C LEU A 202 3.82 -24.93 6.69
N LEU A 203 3.42 -25.46 5.53
CA LEU A 203 3.28 -26.89 5.26
C LEU A 203 4.62 -27.62 5.39
N PHE A 204 5.71 -27.04 4.90
CA PHE A 204 7.06 -27.61 4.99
C PHE A 204 7.56 -27.59 6.44
N GLN A 205 7.29 -26.51 7.18
CA GLN A 205 7.57 -26.46 8.62
C GLN A 205 6.74 -27.49 9.39
N ALA A 206 5.44 -27.61 9.09
CA ALA A 206 4.55 -28.61 9.69
C ALA A 206 4.99 -30.04 9.36
N GLN A 207 5.34 -30.33 8.11
CA GLN A 207 5.84 -31.64 7.66
C GLN A 207 7.15 -32.00 8.36
N ARG A 208 8.08 -31.04 8.51
CA ARG A 208 9.33 -31.24 9.27
C ARG A 208 9.07 -31.54 10.74
N LEU A 209 8.11 -30.84 11.35
CA LEU A 209 7.73 -31.08 12.75
C LEU A 209 7.12 -32.47 12.93
N MET A 210 6.22 -32.87 12.02
CA MET A 210 5.63 -34.21 12.03
C MET A 210 6.70 -35.31 11.90
N HIS A 211 7.64 -35.17 10.96
CA HIS A 211 8.75 -36.12 10.80
C HIS A 211 9.69 -36.18 12.02
N ALA A 212 9.83 -35.08 12.77
CA ALA A 212 10.61 -35.07 14.01
C ALA A 212 9.86 -35.81 15.13
N ILE A 213 8.55 -35.58 15.26
CA ILE A 213 7.68 -36.27 16.23
C ILE A 213 7.67 -37.78 15.97
N GLU A 214 7.49 -38.21 14.71
CA GLU A 214 7.51 -39.64 14.36
C GLU A 214 8.83 -40.32 14.71
N ARG A 215 9.96 -39.61 14.52
CA ARG A 215 11.28 -40.12 14.92
C ARG A 215 11.40 -40.31 16.42
N MET A 216 10.91 -39.33 17.21
CA MET A 216 10.92 -39.43 18.67
C MET A 216 10.04 -40.58 19.16
N LEU A 217 8.84 -40.74 18.59
CA LEU A 217 7.93 -41.83 18.95
C LEU A 217 8.56 -43.21 18.68
N ARG A 218 9.21 -43.40 17.52
CA ARG A 218 9.94 -44.64 17.20
C ARG A 218 11.08 -44.92 18.18
N GLN A 219 11.80 -43.88 18.61
CA GLN A 219 12.88 -44.01 19.59
C GLN A 219 12.34 -44.43 20.97
N CYS A 220 11.20 -43.85 21.40
CA CYS A 220 10.54 -44.25 22.65
C CYS A 220 10.06 -45.71 22.62
N SER A 221 9.45 -46.15 21.51
CA SER A 221 9.00 -47.55 21.36
C SER A 221 10.18 -48.53 21.42
N ASN A 222 11.29 -48.21 20.73
CA ASN A 222 12.49 -49.06 20.75
C ASN A 222 13.17 -49.11 22.14
N GLN A 223 13.06 -48.05 22.94
CA GLN A 223 13.57 -48.05 24.32
C GLN A 223 12.73 -48.93 25.26
N GLN A 224 11.41 -48.95 25.09
CA GLN A 224 10.50 -49.81 25.87
C GLN A 224 10.70 -51.29 25.54
N ASP A 225 10.88 -51.64 24.27
CA ASP A 225 11.16 -53.03 23.85
C ASP A 225 12.52 -53.54 24.37
N ASN A 226 13.53 -52.67 24.43
CA ASN A 226 14.83 -53.02 25.02
C ASN A 226 14.76 -53.13 26.55
N GLN A 227 13.96 -52.33 27.24
CA GLN A 227 13.76 -52.46 28.69
C GLN A 227 12.99 -53.75 29.04
N GLY A 228 11.94 -54.09 28.28
CA GLY A 228 11.18 -55.33 28.47
C GLY A 228 12.00 -56.60 28.21
N LYS A 229 12.94 -56.55 27.26
CA LYS A 229 13.90 -57.65 27.03
C LYS A 229 14.92 -57.78 28.16
N VAL A 230 15.43 -56.69 28.72
CA VAL A 230 16.40 -56.74 29.83
C VAL A 230 15.77 -57.30 31.12
N GLU A 231 14.47 -57.09 31.34
CA GLU A 231 13.74 -57.66 32.48
C GLU A 231 13.42 -59.16 32.31
N THR A 232 13.27 -59.66 31.08
CA THR A 232 13.00 -61.09 30.83
C THR A 232 14.21 -62.01 30.99
N PHE A 233 15.44 -61.46 31.05
CA PHE A 233 16.68 -62.23 31.28
C PHE A 233 17.17 -62.17 32.74
N ARG A 234 16.37 -61.66 33.68
CA ARG A 234 16.63 -61.70 35.13
C ARG A 234 15.70 -62.69 35.83
N PHE A 235 15.83 -63.97 35.54
CA PHE A 235 15.31 -65.07 36.38
C PHE A 235 16.24 -66.27 36.31
#